data_AF-A0A259DCK9-F1
#
_entry.id   AF-A0A259DCK9-F1
#
_cell.length_a   1.000
_cell.length_b   1.000
_cell.length_c   1.000
_cell.angle_alpha   90.00
_cell.angle_beta   90.00
_cell.angle_gamma   90.00
#
_symmetry.space_group_name_H-M   'P 1'
#
loop_
_entity.id
_entity.type
_entity.pdbx_description
1 polymer ?
#
loop_
_entity_poly.entity_id
_entity_poly.type
_entity_poly.pdbx_seq_one_letter_code
_entity_poly.pdbx_strand_id
1 'polypeptide(L)'
;MNFVRLGLWLLRRERASGEWRVLLLALIIGVGSVATTGFLGDRIKRAMSEQGANFLGADLLVSSPRPIAGWPQHALATSSAIEFTSMVAQGDAFQLATLRAVDATYPLRGSVRIAARPFEPGSVRPAQPPPGS
;
A
#
# COMPACT_ATOMS: atom_id res chain seq x y z
N MET A 1 -43.50 13.76 24.65
CA MET A 1 -42.91 15.12 24.64
C MET A 1 -42.05 15.28 23.40
N ASN A 2 -42.37 16.23 22.53
CA ASN A 2 -41.88 16.26 21.14
C ASN A 2 -40.62 17.14 21.02
N PHE A 3 -39.57 16.82 21.78
CA PHE A 3 -38.33 17.61 21.86
C PHE A 3 -37.65 17.83 20.50
N VAL A 4 -37.66 16.81 19.63
CA VAL A 4 -37.13 16.88 18.26
C VAL A 4 -37.87 17.94 17.44
N ARG A 5 -39.20 18.03 17.61
CA ARG A 5 -40.05 18.99 16.90
C ARG A 5 -39.84 20.43 17.41
N LEU A 6 -39.56 20.60 18.70
CA LEU A 6 -39.18 21.88 19.30
C LEU A 6 -37.80 22.35 18.81
N GLY A 7 -36.80 21.45 18.80
CA GLY A 7 -35.46 21.75 18.29
C GLY A 7 -35.47 22.15 16.81
N LEU A 8 -36.22 21.43 15.96
CA LEU A 8 -36.39 21.77 14.54
C LEU A 8 -37.08 23.11 14.32
N TRP A 9 -38.01 23.50 15.20
CA TRP A 9 -38.71 24.79 15.09
C TRP A 9 -37.82 25.96 15.51
N LEU A 10 -37.04 25.81 16.59
CA LEU A 10 -36.04 26.78 17.05
C LEU A 10 -34.97 27.01 15.96
N LEU A 11 -34.39 25.92 15.42
CA LEU A 11 -33.44 25.98 14.30
C LEU A 11 -34.03 26.67 13.06
N ARG A 12 -35.30 26.42 12.74
CA ARG A 12 -35.95 27.06 11.59
C ARG A 12 -36.15 28.56 11.78
N ARG A 13 -36.35 29.03 13.01
CA ARG A 13 -36.58 30.43 13.38
C ARG A 13 -35.28 31.24 13.41
N GLU A 14 -34.18 30.63 13.85
CA GLU A 14 -32.85 31.28 13.88
C GLU A 14 -32.23 31.48 12.49
N ARG A 15 -32.80 30.89 11.43
CA ARG A 15 -32.35 31.09 10.03
C ARG A 15 -32.35 32.55 9.55
N ALA A 16 -33.05 33.44 10.24
CA ALA A 16 -33.09 34.87 9.91
C ALA A 16 -31.85 35.64 10.42
N SER A 17 -31.05 35.08 11.34
CA SER A 17 -29.77 35.67 11.72
C SER A 17 -28.69 35.23 10.70
N GLY A 18 -27.87 36.17 10.23
CA GLY A 18 -26.80 35.88 9.27
C GLY A 18 -25.75 34.87 9.80
N GLU A 19 -25.67 34.73 11.13
CA GLU A 19 -24.72 33.88 11.84
C GLU A 19 -25.00 32.38 11.65
N TRP A 20 -26.26 31.97 11.50
CA TRP A 20 -26.62 30.57 11.31
C TRP A 20 -25.99 29.96 10.04
N ARG A 21 -25.87 30.77 8.97
CA ARG A 21 -25.23 30.34 7.71
C ARG A 21 -23.73 30.09 7.89
N VAL A 22 -23.06 30.87 8.74
CA VAL A 22 -21.62 30.73 9.02
C VAL A 22 -21.36 29.46 9.82
N LEU A 23 -22.17 29.19 10.85
CA LEU A 23 -22.08 27.96 11.64
C LEU A 23 -22.33 26.72 10.78
N LEU A 24 -23.33 26.78 9.89
CA LEU A 24 -23.64 25.68 8.98
C LEU A 24 -22.51 25.45 7.97
N LEU A 25 -21.92 26.51 7.42
CA LEU A 25 -20.74 26.41 6.54
C LEU A 25 -19.54 25.81 7.27
N ALA A 26 -19.25 26.28 8.48
CA ALA A 26 -18.15 25.75 9.31
C ALA A 26 -18.35 24.26 9.60
N LEU A 27 -19.57 23.83 9.92
CA LEU A 27 -19.90 22.42 10.14
C LEU A 27 -19.71 21.58 8.87
N ILE A 28 -20.21 22.04 7.72
CA ILE A 28 -20.05 21.34 6.44
C ILE A 28 -18.57 21.19 6.10
N ILE A 29 -17.79 22.26 6.25
CA ILE A 29 -16.35 22.25 5.97
C ILE A 29 -15.63 21.28 6.92
N GLY A 30 -15.93 21.35 8.22
CA GLY A 30 -15.33 20.46 9.22
C GLY A 30 -15.62 18.99 8.96
N VAL A 31 -16.89 18.63 8.79
CA VAL A 31 -17.31 17.24 8.52
C VAL A 31 -16.80 16.77 7.16
N GLY A 32 -16.86 17.61 6.13
CA GLY A 32 -16.34 17.32 4.80
C GLY A 32 -14.84 17.06 4.80
N SER A 33 -14.08 17.83 5.57
CA SER A 33 -12.62 17.66 5.71
C SER A 33 -12.25 16.32 6.38
N VAL A 34 -12.93 15.96 7.47
CA VAL A 34 -12.72 14.67 8.16
C VAL A 34 -13.12 13.50 7.27
N ALA A 35 -14.27 13.58 6.60
CA ALA A 35 -14.73 12.54 5.68
C ALA A 35 -13.79 12.36 4.48
N THR A 36 -13.34 13.46 3.87
CA THR A 36 -12.40 13.43 2.73
C THR A 36 -11.08 12.78 3.12
N THR A 37 -10.55 13.09 4.31
CA THR A 37 -9.33 12.48 4.83
C THR A 37 -9.49 10.97 5.02
N GLY A 38 -10.63 10.53 5.58
CA GLY A 38 -10.97 9.11 5.71
C GLY A 38 -11.07 8.40 4.37
N PHE A 39 -11.85 8.95 3.43
CA PHE A 39 -12.01 8.37 2.09
C PHE A 39 -10.70 8.30 1.30
N LEU A 40 -9.83 9.30 1.44
CA LEU A 40 -8.52 9.27 0.80
C LEU A 40 -7.67 8.13 1.36
N GLY A 41 -7.65 7.96 2.68
CA GLY A 41 -6.95 6.85 3.34
C GLY A 41 -7.46 5.48 2.87
N ASP A 42 -8.78 5.31 2.82
CA ASP A 42 -9.41 4.08 2.32
C ASP A 42 -9.07 3.83 0.83
N ARG A 43 -9.06 4.88 0.01
CA ARG A 43 -8.71 4.78 -1.41
C ARG A 43 -7.25 4.39 -1.59
N ILE A 44 -6.34 4.97 -0.83
CA ILE A 44 -4.92 4.61 -0.84
C ILE A 44 -4.76 3.14 -0.41
N LYS A 45 -5.40 2.74 0.69
CA LYS A 45 -5.34 1.37 1.20
C LYS A 45 -5.88 0.37 0.18
N ARG A 46 -7.00 0.67 -0.49
CA ARG A 46 -7.57 -0.18 -1.54
C ARG A 46 -6.67 -0.26 -2.77
N ALA A 47 -6.15 0.88 -3.25
CA ALA A 47 -5.22 0.90 -4.38
C ALA A 47 -3.95 0.07 -4.08
N MET A 48 -3.39 0.20 -2.88
CA MET A 48 -2.26 -0.62 -2.45
C MET A 48 -2.61 -2.10 -2.30
N SER A 49 -3.82 -2.43 -1.85
CA SER A 49 -4.27 -3.82 -1.70
C SER A 49 -4.50 -4.50 -3.05
N GLU A 50 -5.12 -3.81 -4.02
CA GLU A 50 -5.38 -4.33 -5.36
C GLU A 50 -4.07 -4.53 -6.15
N GLN A 51 -3.08 -3.67 -5.92
CA GLN A 51 -1.72 -3.83 -6.48
C GLN A 51 -0.80 -4.66 -5.57
N GLY A 52 -1.27 -5.06 -4.39
CA GLY A 52 -0.49 -5.72 -3.36
C GLY A 52 0.01 -7.09 -3.82
N ALA A 53 -0.82 -7.90 -4.46
CA ALA A 53 -0.41 -9.20 -5.00
C ALA A 53 0.66 -9.08 -6.10
N ASN A 54 0.56 -8.05 -6.94
CA ASN A 54 1.57 -7.75 -7.95
C ASN A 54 2.87 -7.22 -7.33
N PHE A 55 2.78 -6.46 -6.24
CA PHE A 55 3.94 -5.95 -5.50
C PHE A 55 4.64 -7.06 -4.69
N LEU A 56 3.86 -7.94 -4.07
CA LEU A 56 4.35 -9.12 -3.34
C LEU A 56 4.96 -10.16 -4.29
N GLY A 57 4.50 -10.19 -5.55
CA GLY A 57 4.88 -11.19 -6.54
C GLY A 57 4.14 -12.52 -6.37
N ALA A 58 3.12 -12.58 -5.51
CA ALA A 58 2.32 -13.77 -5.19
C ALA A 58 0.98 -13.37 -4.54
N ASP A 59 0.02 -14.31 -4.50
CA ASP A 59 -1.26 -14.12 -3.80
C ASP A 59 -1.11 -14.17 -2.26
N LEU A 60 -0.09 -14.89 -1.76
CA LEU A 60 0.25 -15.00 -0.34
C LEU A 60 1.78 -15.06 -0.19
N LEU A 61 2.32 -14.32 0.78
CA LEU A 61 3.72 -14.40 1.18
C LEU A 61 3.81 -14.93 2.62
N VAL A 62 4.57 -16.01 2.81
CA VAL A 62 4.92 -16.51 4.14
C VAL A 62 6.39 -16.25 4.39
N SER A 63 6.67 -15.43 5.40
CA SER A 63 8.03 -15.09 5.83
C SER A 63 8.31 -15.72 7.20
N SER A 64 9.46 -16.37 7.32
CA SER A 64 9.92 -17.00 8.56
C SER A 64 11.43 -16.85 8.67
N PRO A 65 11.98 -16.46 9.84
CA PRO A 65 13.42 -16.48 10.08
C PRO A 65 14.02 -17.89 10.08
N ARG A 66 13.19 -18.93 10.20
CA ARG A 66 13.59 -20.35 10.22
C ARG A 66 13.10 -21.07 8.96
N PRO A 67 13.78 -22.12 8.50
CA PRO A 67 13.33 -22.92 7.37
C PRO A 67 11.92 -23.46 7.64
N ILE A 68 11.03 -23.29 6.66
CA ILE A 68 9.63 -23.73 6.73
C ILE A 68 9.59 -25.20 6.32
N ALA A 69 9.31 -26.09 7.27
CA ALA A 69 9.12 -27.52 6.99
C ALA A 69 7.63 -27.83 6.81
N GLY A 70 7.30 -28.71 5.85
CA GLY A 70 5.92 -29.23 5.68
C GLY A 70 4.99 -28.40 4.79
N TRP A 71 5.52 -27.59 3.86
CA TRP A 71 4.68 -26.85 2.92
C TRP A 71 4.03 -27.79 1.89
N PRO A 72 2.71 -27.69 1.64
CA PRO A 72 2.02 -28.57 0.70
C PRO A 72 2.45 -28.25 -0.74
N GLN A 73 3.25 -29.13 -1.35
CA GLN A 73 3.82 -28.94 -2.70
C GLN A 73 2.82 -29.16 -3.85
N HIS A 74 1.68 -29.79 -3.60
CA HIS A 74 0.89 -30.41 -4.67
C HIS A 74 -0.37 -29.64 -5.09
N ALA A 75 -0.77 -28.59 -4.35
CA ALA A 75 -2.02 -27.88 -4.62
C ALA A 75 -1.84 -26.45 -5.15
N LEU A 76 -0.63 -25.87 -5.04
CA LEU A 76 -0.38 -24.45 -5.30
C LEU A 76 0.97 -24.28 -5.99
N ALA A 77 1.07 -23.30 -6.90
CA ALA A 77 2.35 -22.85 -7.40
C ALA A 77 3.09 -22.13 -6.27
N THR A 78 4.32 -22.56 -5.99
CA THR A 78 5.14 -22.03 -4.90
C THR A 78 6.44 -21.47 -5.45
N SER A 79 6.93 -20.40 -4.85
CA SER A 79 8.24 -19.84 -5.15
C SER A 79 8.95 -19.53 -3.85
N SER A 80 10.21 -19.94 -3.73
CA SER A 80 11.05 -19.56 -2.58
C SER A 80 11.88 -18.32 -2.89
N ALA A 81 12.04 -17.48 -1.87
CA ALA A 81 12.96 -16.35 -1.89
C ALA A 81 13.66 -16.20 -0.53
N ILE A 82 14.91 -15.77 -0.56
CA ILE A 82 15.69 -15.42 0.62
C ILE A 82 16.06 -13.95 0.50
N GLU A 83 15.77 -13.16 1.52
CA GLU A 83 16.07 -11.73 1.55
C GLU A 83 16.92 -11.40 2.78
N PHE A 84 18.02 -10.68 2.57
CA PHE A 84 18.89 -10.22 3.64
C PHE A 84 19.57 -8.90 3.27
N THR A 85 19.81 -8.05 4.26
CA THR A 85 20.53 -6.79 4.07
C THR A 85 22.03 -7.02 4.22
N SER A 86 22.82 -6.51 3.27
CA SER A 86 24.28 -6.57 3.27
C SER A 86 24.88 -5.25 2.81
N MET A 87 26.13 -4.97 3.18
CA MET A 87 26.86 -3.82 2.65
C MET A 87 27.60 -4.24 1.37
N VAL A 88 27.30 -3.57 0.26
CA VAL A 88 28.01 -3.74 -1.01
C VAL A 88 29.11 -2.69 -1.10
N ALA A 89 30.31 -3.12 -1.43
CA ALA A 89 31.47 -2.25 -1.62
C ALA A 89 31.90 -2.26 -3.09
N GLN A 90 32.15 -1.08 -3.65
CA GLN A 90 32.78 -0.92 -4.96
C GLN A 90 33.89 0.12 -4.84
N GLY A 91 35.15 -0.33 -4.78
CA GLY A 91 36.28 0.55 -4.46
C GLY A 91 36.12 1.16 -3.06
N ASP A 92 36.16 2.50 -2.97
CA ASP A 92 35.97 3.24 -1.71
C ASP A 92 34.49 3.57 -1.40
N ALA A 93 33.56 3.18 -2.28
CA ALA A 93 32.13 3.42 -2.08
C ALA A 93 31.48 2.23 -1.37
N PHE A 94 30.91 2.48 -0.18
CA PHE A 94 30.12 1.51 0.57
C PHE A 94 28.64 1.91 0.56
N GLN A 95 27.77 0.96 0.23
CA GLN A 95 26.33 1.19 0.23
C GLN A 95 25.60 0.00 0.86
N LEU A 96 24.63 0.30 1.73
CA LEU A 96 23.73 -0.71 2.26
C LEU A 96 22.77 -1.15 1.15
N ALA A 97 22.77 -2.44 0.83
CA ALA A 97 21.91 -3.04 -0.19
C ALA A 97 21.12 -4.21 0.40
N THR A 98 19.91 -4.42 -0.12
CA THR A 98 19.13 -5.61 0.22
C THR A 98 19.30 -6.62 -0.91
N LEU A 99 19.86 -7.77 -0.56
CA LEU A 99 20.06 -8.90 -1.47
C LEU A 99 18.85 -9.81 -1.36
N ARG A 100 18.21 -10.08 -2.51
CA ARG A 100 17.08 -10.99 -2.60
C ARG A 100 17.38 -12.08 -3.61
N ALA A 101 17.61 -13.29 -3.13
CA ALA A 101 17.77 -14.48 -3.94
C ALA A 101 16.38 -15.08 -4.20
N VAL A 102 16.03 -15.28 -5.47
CA VAL A 102 14.72 -15.78 -5.88
C VAL A 102 14.88 -17.00 -6.78
N ASP A 103 13.93 -17.93 -6.68
CA ASP A 103 13.86 -19.09 -7.57
C ASP A 103 13.32 -18.72 -8.97
N ALA A 104 13.46 -19.62 -9.94
CA ALA A 104 13.05 -19.45 -11.33
C ALA A 104 11.54 -19.24 -11.50
N THR A 105 10.73 -19.70 -10.56
CA THR A 105 9.28 -19.51 -10.54
C THR A 105 8.83 -18.14 -10.04
N TYR A 106 9.76 -17.28 -9.60
CA TYR A 106 9.43 -15.93 -9.15
C TYR A 106 9.39 -14.93 -10.32
N PRO A 107 8.38 -14.03 -10.39
CA PRO A 107 7.21 -13.93 -9.52
C PRO A 107 6.06 -14.85 -9.99
N LEU A 108 5.22 -15.30 -9.05
CA LEU A 108 3.99 -16.06 -9.35
C LEU A 108 2.86 -15.16 -9.89
N ARG A 109 2.88 -13.89 -9.53
CA ARG A 109 1.94 -12.84 -9.96
C ARG A 109 2.70 -11.57 -10.35
N GLY A 110 2.27 -10.90 -11.40
CA GLY A 110 2.87 -9.64 -11.84
C GLY A 110 4.21 -9.82 -12.57
N SER A 111 5.04 -8.78 -12.57
CA SER A 111 6.30 -8.74 -13.32
C SER A 111 7.34 -7.92 -12.58
N VAL A 112 8.60 -8.37 -12.57
CA VAL A 112 9.71 -7.59 -11.99
C VAL A 112 10.12 -6.49 -12.96
N ARG A 113 10.27 -5.27 -12.43
CA ARG A 113 10.74 -4.10 -13.16
C ARG A 113 12.08 -3.67 -12.61
N ILE A 114 13.08 -3.55 -13.48
CA ILE A 114 14.43 -3.12 -13.12
C ILE A 114 14.73 -1.80 -13.84
N ALA A 115 15.08 -0.77 -13.06
CA ALA A 115 15.50 0.53 -13.54
C ALA A 115 17.02 0.68 -13.37
N ALA A 116 17.69 1.34 -14.32
CA ALA A 116 19.12 1.58 -14.24
C ALA A 116 19.49 2.66 -13.20
N ARG A 117 18.55 3.57 -12.91
CA ARG A 117 18.72 4.65 -11.94
C ARG A 117 17.49 4.79 -11.04
N PRO A 118 17.67 5.33 -9.82
CA PRO A 118 16.55 5.68 -8.95
C PRO A 118 15.55 6.60 -9.66
N PHE A 119 14.25 6.35 -9.45
CA PHE A 119 13.13 7.14 -9.99
C PHE A 119 12.94 7.12 -11.51
N GLU A 120 13.66 6.29 -12.25
CA GLU A 120 13.42 6.09 -13.68
C GLU A 120 12.36 4.99 -13.95
N PRO A 121 11.60 5.07 -15.06
CA PRO A 121 10.71 3.99 -15.47
C PRO A 121 11.49 2.70 -15.72
N GLY A 122 11.35 1.71 -14.83
CA GLY A 122 12.01 0.42 -14.99
C GLY A 122 11.47 -0.37 -16.20
N SER A 123 12.32 -1.20 -16.78
CA SER A 123 11.95 -2.17 -17.83
C SER A 123 11.54 -3.50 -17.21
N VAL A 124 10.57 -4.21 -17.80
CA VAL A 124 10.23 -5.57 -17.36
C VAL A 124 11.41 -6.48 -17.67
N ARG A 125 11.96 -7.13 -16.65
CA ARG A 125 13.08 -8.07 -16.78
C ARG A 125 12.80 -9.33 -15.98
N PRO A 126 13.39 -10.48 -16.37
CA PRO A 126 13.44 -11.65 -15.51
C PRO A 126 14.01 -11.26 -14.15
N ALA A 127 13.46 -11.84 -13.08
CA ALA A 127 13.93 -11.59 -11.72
C ALA A 127 15.36 -12.12 -11.50
N GLN A 128 15.77 -13.09 -12.33
CA GLN A 128 17.11 -13.66 -12.30
C GLN A 128 18.07 -12.80 -13.12
N PRO A 129 19.22 -12.41 -12.55
CA PRO A 129 20.29 -11.80 -13.34
C PRO A 129 20.80 -12.81 -14.39
N PRO A 130 21.35 -12.33 -15.51
CA PRO A 130 21.98 -13.20 -16.50
C PRO A 130 23.03 -14.10 -15.85
N PRO A 131 23.17 -15.38 -16.24
CA PRO A 131 24.24 -16.24 -15.75
C PRO A 131 25.61 -15.63 -16.10
N GLY A 132 26.39 -15.29 -15.08
CA GLY A 132 27.77 -14.80 -15.22
C GLY A 132 27.89 -13.30 -15.47
N SER A 133 28.11 -12.54 -14.39
CA SER A 133 28.72 -11.20 -14.39
C SER A 133 29.58 -11.04 -13.15
#